data_AF-A0A382PIN4-F1
#
_entry.id   AF-A0A382PIN4-F1
#
_cell.length_a   1.000
_cell.length_b   1.000
_cell.length_c   1.000
_cell.angle_alpha   90.00
_cell.angle_beta   90.00
_cell.angle_gamma   90.00
#
_symmetry.space_group_name_H-M   'P 1'
#
loop_
_entity.id
_entity.type
_entity.pdbx_description
1 polymer ?
#
loop_
_entity_poly.entity_id
_entity_poly.type
_entity_poly.pdbx_seq_one_letter_code
_entity_poly.pdbx_strand_id
1 'polypeptide(L)' 'MAKENFDVVIVGAGFAGMYMLHRLRSLDMVAVVFETGDDVGGT' A
#
# COMPACT_ATOMS: atom_id res chain seq x y z
N MET A 1 5.62 18.83 9.91
CA MET A 1 4.85 17.92 9.05
C MET A 1 3.79 17.24 9.89
N ALA A 2 2.54 17.15 9.42
CA ALA A 2 1.49 16.44 10.13
C ALA A 2 1.85 14.94 10.18
N LYS A 3 1.63 14.28 11.31
CA LYS A 3 1.87 12.85 11.47
C LYS A 3 0.69 12.12 10.84
N GLU A 4 0.92 11.47 9.71
CA GLU A 4 -0.10 10.61 9.10
C GLU A 4 -0.20 9.31 9.90
N ASN A 5 -1.41 8.99 10.34
CA ASN A 5 -1.69 7.73 11.04
C ASN A 5 -2.15 6.70 10.01
N PHE A 6 -1.33 5.68 9.82
CA PHE A 6 -1.65 4.51 9.00
C PHE A 6 -1.85 3.30 9.90
N ASP A 7 -2.86 2.49 9.59
CA ASP A 7 -3.09 1.20 10.24
C ASP A 7 -2.14 0.13 9.68
N VAL A 8 -1.79 0.25 8.40
CA VAL A 8 -0.96 -0.72 7.68
C VAL A 8 0.03 -0.03 6.74
N VAL A 9 1.26 -0.55 6.72
CA VAL A 9 2.29 -0.20 5.74
C VAL A 9 2.60 -1.43 4.89
N ILE A 10 2.51 -1.27 3.57
CA ILE A 10 2.84 -2.30 2.59
C ILE A 10 4.14 -1.89 1.89
N VAL A 11 5.08 -2.83 1.76
CA VAL A 11 6.34 -2.63 1.03
C VAL A 11 6.31 -3.50 -0.23
N GLY A 12 6.42 -2.85 -1.38
CA GLY A 12 6.27 -3.43 -2.72
C GLY A 12 4.88 -3.18 -3.29
N ALA A 13 4.80 -2.49 -4.44
CA ALA A 13 3.58 -2.27 -5.22
C ALA A 13 3.47 -3.22 -6.43
N GLY A 14 3.96 -4.45 -6.27
CA GLY A 14 3.66 -5.56 -7.18
C GLY A 14 2.22 -6.09 -7.01
N PHE A 15 1.88 -7.14 -7.75
CA PHE A 15 0.54 -7.73 -7.72
C PHE A 15 0.04 -8.06 -6.31
N ALA A 16 0.88 -8.67 -5.48
CA ALA A 16 0.53 -9.03 -4.10
C ALA A 16 0.26 -7.80 -3.22
N GLY A 17 1.11 -6.77 -3.31
CA GLY A 17 0.95 -5.53 -2.55
C GLY A 17 -0.29 -4.75 -2.95
N MET A 18 -0.55 -4.63 -4.25
CA MET A 18 -1.74 -3.96 -4.77
C MET A 18 -3.02 -4.72 -4.45
N TYR A 19 -2.99 -6.06 -4.48
CA TYR A 19 -4.12 -6.87 -4.06
C TYR A 19 -4.39 -6.75 -2.55
N MET A 20 -3.35 -6.69 -1.72
CA MET A 20 -3.50 -6.42 -0.29
C MET A 20 -4.12 -5.05 -0.05
N LEU A 21 -3.64 -3.99 -0.74
CA LEU A 21 -4.25 -2.66 -0.66
C LEU A 21 -5.74 -2.69 -1.05
N HIS A 22 -6.07 -3.40 -2.13
CA HIS A 22 -7.47 -3.57 -2.56
C HIS A 22 -8.33 -4.21 -1.47
N ARG A 23 -7.83 -5.25 -0.79
CA ARG A 23 -8.52 -5.89 0.34
C ARG A 23 -8.69 -4.96 1.54
N LEU A 24 -7.64 -4.23 1.91
CA LEU A 24 -7.69 -3.31 3.06
C LEU A 24 -8.68 -2.17 2.86
N ARG A 25 -8.89 -1.71 1.62
CA ARG A 25 -9.94 -0.73 1.29
C ARG A 25 -11.35 -1.24 1.56
N SER A 26 -11.58 -2.56 1.47
CA SER A 26 -12.87 -3.16 1.83
C SER A 26 -13.08 -3.30 3.35
N LEU A 27 -12.03 -3.06 4.14
CA LEU A 27 -12.04 -3.11 5.59
C LEU A 27 -11.99 -1.71 6.23
N ASP A 28 -12.16 -0.66 5.42
CA ASP A 28 -12.06 0.75 5.83
C ASP A 28 -10.74 1.10 6.57
N MET A 29 -9.65 0.38 6.27
CA MET A 29 -8.34 0.62 6.86
C MET A 29 -7.54 1.68 6.10
N VAL A 30 -6.79 2.51 6.83
CA VAL A 30 -5.90 3.50 6.25
C VAL A 30 -4.54 2.86 6.00
N ALA A 31 -4.20 2.66 4.73
CA ALA A 31 -2.96 1.99 4.33
C ALA A 31 -2.12 2.84 3.37
N VAL A 32 -0.79 2.70 3.48
CA VAL A 32 0.18 3.27 2.54
C VAL A 32 1.01 2.15 1.92
N VAL A 33 1.31 2.28 0.62
CA VAL A 33 2.18 1.37 -0.13
C VAL A 33 3.42 2.12 -0.55
N PHE A 34 4.60 1.54 -0.33
CA PHE A 34 5.87 2.05 -0.81
C PHE A 34 6.43 1.11 -1.88
N GLU A 35 6.93 1.69 -2.97
CA GLU A 35 7.61 0.98 -4.05
C GLU A 35 8.91 1.71 -4.39
N THR A 36 9.93 0.94 -4.74
CA THR A 36 11.23 1.42 -5.17
C THR A 36 11.26 1.80 -6.64
N GLY A 37 10.42 1.17 -7.47
CA GLY A 37 10.19 1.54 -8.86
C GLY A 37 9.40 2.84 -9.01
N ASP A 38 9.48 3.42 -10.21
CA ASP A 38 8.77 4.65 -10.56
C ASP A 38 7.26 4.44 -10.79
N ASP A 39 6.82 3.19 -10.92
CA ASP A 39 5.43 2.79 -11.12
C ASP A 39 5.13 1.46 -10.41
N VAL A 40 3.85 1.10 -10.35
CA VAL A 40 3.36 -0.18 -9.83
C VAL A 40 3.55 -1.31 -10.85
N GLY A 41 3.52 -2.55 -10.37
CA GLY A 41 3.57 -3.74 -11.25
C GLY A 41 4.45 -4.85 -10.69
N GLY A 42 5.57 -4.48 -10.06
CA GLY A 42 6.56 -5.44 -9.58
C GLY A 42 7.52 -5.86 -10.69
N THR A 43 7.78 -7.17 -10.83
CA THR A 43 8.72 -7.74 -11.82
C THR A 43 8.44 -7.32 -13.26
#